data_AF-A0A660RGP4-F1
#
_entry.id   AF-A0A660RGP4-F1
#
_cell.length_a   1.000
_cell.length_b   1.000
_cell.length_c   1.000
_cell.angle_alpha   90.00
_cell.angle_beta   90.00
_cell.angle_gamma   90.00
#
_symmetry.space_group_name_H-M   'P 1'
#
loop_
_entity.id
_entity.type
_entity.pdbx_description
1 polymer ?
#
loop_
_entity_poly.entity_id
_entity_poly.type
_entity_poly.pdbx_seq_one_letter_code
_entity_poly.pdbx_strand_id
1 'polypeptide(L)' 'MPSEIGNLLSWLVREFRGILKANLVGVYLHGSLAMGCFNPKLSDVDFIVVVERKLSVDEKKEIVRKILKISESV' A
#
# COMPACT_ATOMS: atom_id res chain seq x y z
N MET A 1 5.14 -5.56 15.60
CA MET A 1 5.12 -4.48 14.60
C MET A 1 4.88 -3.17 15.36
N PRO A 2 5.65 -2.09 15.10
CA PRO A 2 5.31 -0.76 15.61
C PRO A 2 3.85 -0.43 15.24
N SER A 3 3.07 0.09 16.18
CA SER A 3 1.63 0.37 16.00
C SER A 3 1.35 1.29 14.81
N GLU A 4 2.23 2.24 14.55
CA GLU A 4 2.16 3.19 13.44
C GLU A 4 2.18 2.48 12.07
N ILE A 5 3.05 1.47 11.90
CA ILE A 5 3.16 0.72 10.65
C ILE A 5 1.95 -0.17 10.44
N GLY A 6 1.45 -0.80 11.51
CA GLY A 6 0.21 -1.57 11.44
C GLY A 6 -0.98 -0.72 10.99
N ASN A 7 -1.06 0.52 11.46
CA ASN A 7 -2.09 1.48 11.06
C ASN A 7 -1.93 1.93 9.60
N LEU A 8 -0.70 2.22 9.17
CA LEU A 8 -0.36 2.55 7.78
C LEU A 8 -0.79 1.43 6.82
N LEU A 9 -0.42 0.19 7.12
CA LEU A 9 -0.77 -0.98 6.30
C LEU A 9 -2.28 -1.20 6.25
N SER A 10 -2.97 -1.05 7.39
CA SER A 10 -4.42 -1.19 7.46
C SER A 10 -5.13 -0.12 6.62
N TRP A 11 -4.65 1.11 6.67
CA TRP A 11 -5.14 2.21 5.83
C TRP A 11 -4.91 1.91 4.35
N LEU A 12 -3.70 1.52 3.95
CA LEU A 12 -3.36 1.17 2.56
C LEU A 12 -4.31 0.10 2.03
N VAL A 13 -4.46 -1.01 2.75
CA VAL A 13 -5.36 -2.11 2.35
C VAL A 13 -6.80 -1.62 2.19
N ARG A 14 -7.27 -0.73 3.07
CA ARG A 14 -8.61 -0.15 2.97
C ARG A 14 -8.77 0.71 1.72
N GLU A 15 -7.82 1.59 1.42
CA GLU A 15 -7.89 2.45 0.23
C GLU A 15 -7.84 1.63 -1.06
N PHE A 16 -6.93 0.65 -1.15
CA PHE A 16 -6.85 -0.23 -2.32
C PHE A 16 -8.13 -1.06 -2.51
N ARG A 17 -8.72 -1.58 -1.44
CA ARG A 17 -10.04 -2.26 -1.50
C ARG A 17 -11.14 -1.32 -2.00
N GLY A 18 -11.13 -0.06 -1.59
CA GLY A 18 -12.11 0.94 -2.02
C GLY A 18 -12.00 1.28 -3.51
N ILE A 19 -10.78 1.49 -4.01
CA ILE A 19 -10.51 1.86 -5.40
C ILE A 19 -10.74 0.66 -6.33
N LEU A 20 -10.13 -0.48 -6.01
CA LEU A 20 -10.06 -1.64 -6.91
C LEU A 20 -11.26 -2.58 -6.78
N LYS A 21 -11.94 -2.60 -5.62
CA LYS A 21 -13.12 -3.43 -5.35
C LYS A 21 -12.87 -4.90 -5.72
N ALA A 22 -13.75 -5.50 -6.50
CA ALA A 22 -13.62 -6.88 -6.99
C ALA A 22 -12.38 -7.11 -7.87
N ASN A 23 -11.71 -6.07 -8.37
CA ASN A 23 -10.47 -6.23 -9.13
C ASN A 23 -9.27 -6.61 -8.27
N LEU A 24 -9.34 -6.37 -6.96
CA LEU A 24 -8.22 -6.62 -6.06
C LEU A 24 -8.16 -8.12 -5.74
N VAL A 25 -7.09 -8.77 -6.20
CA VAL A 25 -6.80 -10.16 -5.84
C VAL A 25 -6.12 -10.21 -4.47
N GLY A 26 -5.15 -9.32 -4.24
CA GLY A 26 -4.44 -9.27 -2.97
C GLY A 26 -3.41 -8.15 -2.89
N VAL A 27 -3.05 -7.81 -1.64
CA VAL A 27 -1.95 -6.91 -1.29
C VAL A 27 -0.95 -7.70 -0.49
N TYR A 28 0.30 -7.72 -0.94
CA TYR A 28 1.38 -8.51 -0.35
C TYR A 28 2.49 -7.59 0.13
N LEU A 29 2.91 -7.79 1.37
CA LEU A 29 4.06 -7.09 1.91
C LEU A 29 5.34 -7.67 1.33
N HIS A 30 6.28 -6.82 0.98
CA HIS A 30 7.60 -7.21 0.50
C HIS A 30 8.70 -6.43 1.22
N GLY A 31 9.95 -6.62 0.78
CA GLY A 31 11.09 -5.86 1.26
C GLY A 31 11.43 -6.11 2.73
N SER A 32 12.14 -5.14 3.31
CA SER A 32 12.77 -5.27 4.64
C SER A 32 11.77 -5.57 5.76
N LEU A 33 10.54 -5.08 5.66
CA LEU A 33 9.47 -5.33 6.64
C LEU A 33 8.98 -6.77 6.60
N ALA A 34 8.87 -7.36 5.41
CA ALA A 34 8.55 -8.79 5.28
C ALA A 34 9.71 -9.69 5.71
N MET A 35 10.96 -9.24 5.53
CA MET A 35 12.18 -10.02 5.80
C MET A 35 12.71 -9.88 7.24
N GLY A 36 12.08 -9.05 8.07
CA GLY A 36 12.46 -8.86 9.48
C GLY A 36 13.68 -7.97 9.73
N CYS A 37 14.14 -7.23 8.72
CA CYS A 37 15.29 -6.32 8.79
C CYS A 37 14.90 -4.83 8.63
N PHE A 38 13.64 -4.50 8.92
CA PHE A 38 13.11 -3.15 8.78
C PHE A 38 13.65 -2.19 9.84
N ASN A 39 14.11 -1.02 9.39
CA ASN A 39 14.53 0.09 10.22
C ASN A 39 13.52 1.24 10.13
N PRO A 40 12.75 1.55 11.20
CA PRO A 40 11.74 2.61 11.18
C PRO A 40 12.22 4.01 10.80
N LYS A 41 13.52 4.28 10.89
CA LYS A 41 14.10 5.60 10.56
C LYS A 41 14.59 5.72 9.12
N LEU A 42 14.82 4.60 8.43
CA LEU A 42 15.56 4.56 7.16
C LEU A 42 14.90 3.69 6.10
N SER A 43 14.07 2.74 6.49
CA SER A 43 13.48 1.75 5.58
C SER A 43 12.14 2.22 5.06
N ASP A 44 11.95 2.05 3.76
CA ASP A 44 10.66 2.21 3.11
C ASP A 44 9.75 0.99 3.37
N VAL A 45 8.46 1.13 3.02
CA VAL A 45 7.47 0.06 3.09
C VAL A 45 7.13 -0.41 1.68
N ASP A 46 7.68 -1.57 1.30
CA ASP A 46 7.44 -2.19 0.00
C ASP A 46 6.20 -3.07 -0.01
N PHE A 47 5.36 -2.94 -1.03
CA PHE A 47 4.20 -3.82 -1.22
C PHE A 47 3.91 -4.05 -2.71
N ILE A 48 3.29 -5.20 -2.99
CA ILE A 48 2.86 -5.61 -4.32
C ILE A 48 1.35 -5.77 -4.31
N VAL A 49 0.67 -5.13 -5.27
CA VAL A 49 -0.78 -5.24 -5.45
C VAL A 49 -1.06 -6.06 -6.70
N VAL A 50 -1.78 -7.17 -6.53
CA VAL A 50 -2.19 -8.05 -7.63
C VAL A 50 -3.64 -7.75 -7.99
N VAL A 51 -3.89 -7.58 -9.30
CA VAL A 51 -5.21 -7.26 -9.85
C VAL A 51 -5.59 -8.22 -10.97
N GLU A 52 -6.88 -8.50 -11.10
CA GLU A 52 -7.40 -9.46 -12.08
C GLU A 52 -7.43 -8.88 -13.50
N ARG A 53 -7.78 -7.60 -13.64
CA ARG A 53 -7.82 -6.87 -14.91
C ARG A 53 -6.91 -5.65 -14.89
N LYS A 54 -6.54 -5.18 -16.07
CA LYS A 54 -5.76 -3.95 -16.26
C LYS A 54 -6.46 -2.75 -15.61
N LEU A 55 -5.69 -1.94 -14.90
CA LEU A 55 -6.18 -0.70 -14.29
C LEU A 55 -6.52 0.35 -15.34
N SER A 56 -7.65 1.01 -15.15
CA SER A 56 -8.01 2.22 -15.88
C SER A 56 -7.07 3.37 -15.54
N VAL A 57 -7.06 4.41 -16.38
CA VAL A 57 -6.28 5.62 -16.11
C VAL A 57 -6.76 6.31 -14.83
N ASP A 58 -8.06 6.30 -14.55
CA ASP A 58 -8.62 6.94 -13.37
C ASP A 58 -8.29 6.17 -12.08
N GLU A 59 -8.35 4.83 -12.10
CA GLU A 59 -7.91 3.98 -10.99
C GLU A 59 -6.43 4.25 -10.66
N LYS A 60 -5.56 4.33 -11.68
CA LYS A 60 -4.14 4.67 -11.49
C LYS A 60 -3.96 6.05 -10.89
N LYS A 61 -4.66 7.06 -11.40
CA LYS A 61 -4.59 8.45 -10.88
C LYS A 61 -5.07 8.53 -9.43
N GLU A 62 -6.13 7.81 -9.09
CA GLU A 62 -6.64 7.77 -7.73
C GLU A 62 -5.66 7.12 -6.76
N ILE A 63 -5.06 5.98 -7.15
CA ILE A 63 -3.99 5.32 -6.37
C ILE A 63 -2.83 6.30 -6.13
N VAL A 64 -2.32 6.94 -7.18
CA VAL A 64 -1.20 7.90 -7.06
C VAL A 64 -1.57 9.05 -6.13
N ARG A 65 -2.77 9.63 -6.25
CA ARG A 65 -3.23 10.71 -5.35
C ARG A 65 -3.29 10.26 -3.90
N LYS A 66 -3.80 9.07 -3.62
CA LYS A 66 -3.90 8.54 -2.25
C LYS A 66 -2.51 8.29 -1.65
N ILE A 67 -1.61 7.69 -2.43
CA ILE A 67 -0.23 7.42 -1.99
C ILE A 67 0.52 8.73 -1.71
N LEU A 68 0.45 9.72 -2.60
CA LEU A 68 1.10 11.01 -2.37
C LEU A 68 0.59 11.70 -1.10
N LYS A 69 -0.72 11.70 -0.88
CA LYS A 69 -1.33 12.31 0.31
C LYS A 69 -0.80 11.70 1.61
N ILE A 70 -0.57 10.38 1.64
CA ILE A 70 -0.05 9.74 2.84
C ILE A 70 1.44 10.01 3.01
N SER A 71 2.24 10.00 1.94
CA SER A 71 3.67 10.32 1.99
C SER A 71 3.96 11.75 2.49
N GLU A 72 3.05 12.70 2.28
CA GLU A 72 3.16 14.06 2.85
C GLU A 72 2.80 14.12 4.34
N SER A 73 2.18 13.07 4.88
CA SER A 73 1.66 13.01 6.26
C SER A 73 2.51 12.14 7.19
N VAL A 74 3.56 11.46 6.68
CA VAL A 74 4.49 10.61 7.45
C VAL A 74 5.88 11.24 7.51
#